data_AF-A0A7V6B5P3-F1
#
_entry.id   AF-A0A7V6B5P3-F1
#
_cell.length_a   1.000
_cell.length_b   1.000
_cell.length_c   1.000
_cell.angle_alpha   90.00
_cell.angle_beta   90.00
_cell.angle_gamma   90.00
#
_symmetry.space_group_name_H-M   'P 1'
#
loop_
_entity.id
_entity.type
_entity.pdbx_description
1 polymer ?
#
loop_
_entity_poly.entity_id
_entity_poly.type
_entity_poly.pdbx_seq_one_letter_code
_entity_poly.pdbx_strand_id
1 'polypeptide(L)'
;MRYEDLKARYEQMKKMFGTNAYKHVSQLLAEAKEQHKKDWERNPTRAKDHEQSWRAFKGKNLEKLLADIIKDEVEALGLRVVNGNTLERAERLNDELARVKNNLLIDYNEFGKHLPDVDLIIYSPKTCRILAVVSSKVTLRERIAQTGYWKIKLSHQKNTRHIKVLFVTPDEDKTLSKKEPTKKGRAIVETDTNGTYVMSESV
;
A
#
# COMPACT_ATOMS: atom_id res chain seq x y z
N MET A 1 6.39 -18.35 -8.23
CA MET A 1 7.24 -17.38 -7.51
C MET A 1 6.64 -17.16 -6.14
N ARG A 2 7.45 -17.01 -5.11
CA ARG A 2 7.00 -16.68 -3.74
C ARG A 2 7.38 -15.24 -3.39
N TYR A 3 6.90 -14.76 -2.24
CA TYR A 3 7.20 -13.41 -1.77
C TYR A 3 8.70 -13.25 -1.47
N GLU A 4 9.33 -14.29 -0.94
CA GLU A 4 10.75 -14.30 -0.58
C GLU A 4 11.64 -14.06 -1.81
N ASP A 5 11.23 -14.58 -2.97
CA ASP A 5 11.93 -14.36 -4.25
C ASP A 5 11.83 -12.88 -4.67
N LEU A 6 10.68 -12.24 -4.43
CA LEU A 6 10.45 -10.83 -4.73
C LEU A 6 11.29 -9.94 -3.82
N LYS A 7 11.28 -10.25 -2.52
CA LYS A 7 12.07 -9.54 -1.50
C LYS A 7 13.57 -9.67 -1.79
N ALA A 8 14.07 -10.86 -2.09
CA ALA A 8 15.48 -11.07 -2.40
C ALA A 8 15.95 -10.24 -3.61
N ARG A 9 15.12 -10.15 -4.65
CA ARG A 9 15.40 -9.29 -5.81
C ARG A 9 15.39 -7.81 -5.45
N TYR A 10 14.46 -7.36 -4.61
CA TYR A 10 14.46 -5.99 -4.12
C TYR A 10 15.73 -5.68 -3.30
N GLU A 11 16.18 -6.58 -2.45
CA GLU A 11 17.44 -6.39 -1.70
C GLU A 11 18.66 -6.27 -2.62
N GLN A 12 18.68 -7.00 -3.74
CA GLN A 12 19.71 -6.82 -4.77
C GLN A 12 19.64 -5.42 -5.39
N MET A 13 18.43 -4.93 -5.70
CA MET A 13 18.23 -3.55 -6.17
C MET A 13 18.66 -2.51 -5.11
N LYS A 14 18.38 -2.75 -3.82
CA LYS A 14 18.84 -1.90 -2.70
C LYS A 14 20.36 -1.81 -2.65
N LYS A 15 21.08 -2.90 -2.92
CA LYS A 15 22.56 -2.90 -3.02
C LYS A 15 23.07 -2.12 -4.24
N MET A 16 22.38 -2.18 -5.38
CA MET A 16 22.80 -1.52 -6.62
C MET A 16 22.46 -0.03 -6.65
N PHE A 17 21.25 0.34 -6.22
CA PHE A 17 20.69 1.69 -6.39
C PHE A 17 20.57 2.47 -5.07
N GLY A 18 20.92 1.86 -3.94
CA GLY A 18 20.83 2.47 -2.61
C GLY A 18 19.42 2.96 -2.30
N THR A 19 19.31 4.21 -1.85
CA THR A 19 18.04 4.86 -1.52
C THR A 19 17.11 5.06 -2.72
N ASN A 20 17.59 4.92 -3.95
CA ASN A 20 16.76 5.02 -5.16
C ASN A 20 16.14 3.68 -5.58
N ALA A 21 16.42 2.58 -4.88
CA ALA A 21 15.92 1.25 -5.26
C ALA A 21 14.39 1.16 -5.40
N TYR A 22 13.64 1.93 -4.60
CA TYR A 22 12.18 1.98 -4.70
C TYR A 22 11.68 2.46 -6.08
N LYS A 23 12.47 3.26 -6.82
CA LYS A 23 12.10 3.72 -8.17
C LYS A 23 12.09 2.59 -9.20
N HIS A 24 12.70 1.44 -8.89
CA HIS A 24 12.76 0.28 -9.77
C HIS A 24 11.71 -0.79 -9.45
N VAL A 25 10.77 -0.53 -8.53
CA VAL A 25 9.73 -1.52 -8.18
C VAL A 25 8.84 -1.87 -9.37
N SER A 26 8.53 -0.92 -10.26
CA SER A 26 7.81 -1.21 -11.51
C SER A 26 8.55 -2.24 -12.38
N GLN A 27 9.86 -2.09 -12.53
CA GLN A 27 10.72 -3.05 -13.24
C GLN A 27 10.76 -4.41 -12.51
N LEU A 28 10.95 -4.40 -11.19
CA LEU A 28 10.95 -5.60 -10.36
C LEU A 28 9.67 -6.42 -10.55
N LEU A 29 8.51 -5.76 -10.59
CA LEU A 29 7.22 -6.42 -10.80
C LEU A 29 7.09 -6.99 -12.22
N ALA A 30 7.63 -6.31 -13.23
CA ALA A 30 7.65 -6.83 -14.60
C ALA A 30 8.50 -8.10 -14.71
N GLU A 31 9.70 -8.10 -14.13
CA GLU A 31 10.58 -9.28 -14.09
C GLU A 31 9.96 -10.42 -13.27
N ALA A 32 9.33 -10.09 -12.16
CA ALA A 32 8.61 -11.05 -11.32
C ALA A 32 7.44 -11.70 -12.07
N LYS A 33 6.77 -10.98 -12.98
CA LYS A 33 5.67 -11.52 -13.80
C LYS A 33 6.16 -12.65 -14.70
N GLU A 34 7.32 -12.48 -15.33
CA GLU A 34 7.91 -13.50 -16.21
C GLU A 34 8.26 -14.77 -15.44
N GLN A 35 8.86 -14.65 -14.26
CA GLN A 35 9.13 -15.81 -13.41
C GLN A 35 7.84 -16.46 -12.91
N HIS A 36 6.87 -15.65 -12.48
CA HIS A 36 5.57 -16.15 -12.04
C HIS A 36 4.87 -16.94 -13.15
N LYS A 37 4.94 -16.48 -14.40
CA LYS A 37 4.39 -17.18 -15.56
C LYS A 37 5.02 -18.54 -15.77
N LYS A 38 6.36 -18.63 -15.74
CA LYS A 38 7.09 -19.91 -15.87
C LYS A 38 6.69 -20.92 -14.78
N ASP A 39 6.52 -20.45 -13.55
CA ASP A 39 6.10 -21.31 -12.44
C ASP A 39 4.64 -21.75 -12.56
N TRP A 40 3.78 -20.85 -13.03
CA TRP A 40 2.36 -21.11 -13.28
C TRP A 40 2.16 -22.08 -14.44
N GLU A 41 2.98 -22.03 -15.50
CA GLU A 41 2.91 -23.00 -16.61
C GLU A 41 3.25 -24.43 -16.15
N ARG A 42 4.13 -24.56 -15.16
CA ARG A 42 4.46 -25.86 -14.54
C ARG A 42 3.34 -26.38 -13.64
N ASN A 43 2.63 -25.48 -12.95
CA ASN A 43 1.56 -25.80 -12.01
C ASN A 43 0.41 -24.79 -12.13
N PRO A 44 -0.44 -24.90 -13.17
CA PRO A 44 -1.46 -23.90 -13.44
C PRO A 44 -2.57 -23.94 -12.39
N THR A 45 -3.17 -22.77 -12.14
CA THR A 45 -4.37 -22.67 -11.32
C THR A 45 -5.53 -23.44 -11.97
N ARG A 46 -6.48 -23.90 -11.15
CA ARG A 46 -7.67 -24.63 -11.64
C ARG A 46 -8.45 -23.87 -12.71
N ALA A 47 -8.53 -22.55 -12.59
CA ALA A 47 -9.20 -21.66 -13.55
C ALA A 47 -8.43 -21.47 -14.86
N LYS A 48 -7.16 -21.90 -14.94
CA LYS A 48 -6.27 -21.73 -16.10
C LYS A 48 -6.14 -20.27 -16.57
N ASP A 49 -6.27 -19.32 -15.64
CA ASP A 49 -6.07 -17.89 -15.88
C ASP A 49 -4.83 -17.38 -15.12
N HIS A 50 -3.74 -17.19 -15.86
CA HIS A 50 -2.50 -16.64 -15.32
C HIS A 50 -2.66 -15.18 -14.88
N GLU A 51 -3.42 -14.36 -15.61
CA GLU A 51 -3.56 -12.94 -15.29
C GLU A 51 -4.34 -12.74 -13.99
N GLN A 52 -5.38 -13.55 -13.75
CA GLN A 52 -6.08 -13.55 -12.48
C GLN A 52 -5.14 -13.94 -11.32
N SER A 53 -4.35 -15.02 -11.50
CA SER A 53 -3.36 -15.45 -10.50
C SER A 53 -2.32 -14.36 -10.23
N TRP A 54 -1.81 -13.72 -11.28
CA TRP A 54 -0.82 -12.66 -11.20
C TRP A 54 -1.36 -11.42 -10.49
N ARG A 55 -2.59 -11.01 -10.79
CA ARG A 55 -3.23 -9.85 -10.14
C ARG A 55 -3.34 -10.05 -8.63
N ALA A 56 -3.73 -11.25 -8.19
CA ALA A 56 -3.82 -11.60 -6.77
C ALA A 56 -2.43 -11.61 -6.09
N PHE A 57 -1.44 -12.28 -6.71
CA PHE A 57 -0.06 -12.32 -6.22
C PHE A 57 0.52 -10.91 -6.06
N LYS A 58 0.43 -10.10 -7.13
CA LYS A 58 1.06 -8.79 -7.22
C LYS A 58 0.50 -7.79 -6.20
N GLY A 59 -0.83 -7.70 -6.07
CA GLY A 59 -1.45 -6.76 -5.13
C GLY A 59 -1.03 -7.03 -3.69
N LYS A 60 -1.17 -8.28 -3.24
CA LYS A 60 -0.81 -8.71 -1.88
C LYS A 60 0.69 -8.53 -1.58
N ASN A 61 1.54 -8.80 -2.57
CA ASN A 61 2.99 -8.71 -2.36
C ASN A 61 3.52 -7.30 -2.50
N LEU A 62 2.83 -6.38 -3.20
CA LEU A 62 3.17 -4.96 -3.22
C LEU A 62 3.05 -4.35 -1.82
N GLU A 63 1.96 -4.64 -1.11
CA GLU A 63 1.72 -4.19 0.27
C GLU A 63 2.82 -4.66 1.22
N LYS A 64 3.19 -5.95 1.16
CA LYS A 64 4.29 -6.51 1.96
C LYS A 64 5.63 -5.89 1.59
N LEU A 65 5.90 -5.73 0.30
CA LEU A 65 7.14 -5.15 -0.18
C LEU A 65 7.26 -3.70 0.30
N LEU A 66 6.18 -2.92 0.23
CA LEU A 66 6.16 -1.55 0.75
C LEU A 66 6.47 -1.49 2.24
N ALA A 67 5.93 -2.41 3.03
CA ALA A 67 6.26 -2.51 4.45
C ALA A 67 7.77 -2.71 4.64
N ASP A 68 8.37 -3.66 3.90
CA ASP A 68 9.81 -3.92 3.95
C ASP A 68 10.64 -2.71 3.45
N ILE A 69 10.17 -1.98 2.43
CA ILE A 69 10.86 -0.83 1.85
C ILE A 69 11.02 0.31 2.85
N ILE A 70 9.96 0.64 3.60
CA ILE A 70 9.93 1.85 4.45
C ILE A 70 10.26 1.57 5.91
N LYS A 71 10.37 0.28 6.29
CA LYS A 71 10.46 -0.13 7.70
C LYS A 71 11.67 0.51 8.38
N ASP A 72 12.85 0.37 7.80
CA ASP A 72 14.10 0.82 8.40
C ASP A 72 14.07 2.35 8.62
N GLU A 73 13.61 3.11 7.64
CA GLU A 73 13.50 4.57 7.70
C GLU A 73 12.44 5.02 8.71
N VAL A 74 11.30 4.33 8.79
CA VAL A 74 10.25 4.63 9.78
C VAL A 74 10.74 4.32 11.21
N GLU A 75 11.41 3.18 11.39
CA GLU A 75 11.94 2.76 12.70
C GLU A 75 13.11 3.66 13.15
N ALA A 76 13.95 4.13 12.23
CA ALA A 76 15.01 5.11 12.50
C ALA A 76 14.47 6.45 13.02
N LEU A 77 13.22 6.80 12.68
CA LEU A 77 12.51 7.97 13.22
C LEU A 77 11.82 7.69 14.58
N GLY A 78 11.99 6.49 15.14
CA GLY A 78 11.35 6.07 16.39
C GLY A 78 9.86 5.78 16.24
N LEU A 79 9.39 5.54 15.02
CA LEU A 79 8.00 5.18 14.70
C LEU A 79 7.89 3.67 14.44
N ARG A 80 6.67 3.17 14.27
CA ARG A 80 6.39 1.80 13.84
C ARG A 80 5.48 1.77 12.63
N VAL A 81 5.66 0.75 11.80
CA VAL A 81 4.77 0.41 10.68
C VAL A 81 4.06 -0.90 10.98
N VAL A 82 2.74 -0.94 10.77
CA VAL A 82 1.94 -2.16 10.87
C VAL A 82 1.03 -2.29 9.66
N ASN A 83 0.77 -3.52 9.24
CA ASN A 83 -0.13 -3.84 8.15
C ASN A 83 -1.60 -3.66 8.58
N GLY A 84 -2.44 -3.06 7.72
CA GLY A 84 -3.85 -2.84 8.01
C GLY A 84 -4.62 -4.14 8.27
N ASN A 85 -4.33 -5.20 7.50
CA ASN A 85 -4.93 -6.52 7.71
C ASN A 85 -4.62 -7.09 9.10
N THR A 86 -3.48 -6.73 9.71
CA THR A 86 -3.15 -7.15 11.08
C THR A 86 -4.16 -6.60 12.08
N LEU A 87 -4.62 -5.35 11.91
CA LEU A 87 -5.62 -4.76 12.81
C LEU A 87 -7.05 -5.26 12.51
N GLU A 88 -7.34 -5.55 11.24
CA GLU A 88 -8.65 -6.02 10.81
C GLU A 88 -8.92 -7.46 11.25
N ARG A 89 -7.97 -8.37 10.99
CA ARG A 89 -8.20 -9.84 11.09
C ARG A 89 -7.80 -10.46 12.42
N ALA A 90 -7.05 -9.77 13.26
CA ALA A 90 -6.59 -10.35 14.52
C ALA A 90 -7.76 -10.53 15.49
N GLU A 91 -7.95 -11.77 15.97
CA GLU A 91 -8.92 -12.08 17.03
C GLU A 91 -8.50 -11.46 18.37
N ARG A 92 -7.19 -11.40 18.65
CA ARG A 92 -6.62 -10.78 19.84
C ARG A 92 -5.43 -9.91 19.46
N LEU A 93 -5.57 -8.61 19.74
CA LEU A 93 -4.48 -7.65 19.64
C LEU A 93 -3.87 -7.44 21.02
N ASN A 94 -2.57 -7.20 21.07
CA ASN A 94 -1.95 -6.67 22.29
C ASN A 94 -2.44 -5.23 22.54
N ASP A 95 -2.21 -4.72 23.75
CA ASP A 95 -2.73 -3.41 24.18
C ASP A 95 -2.30 -2.26 23.26
N GLU A 96 -1.08 -2.31 22.74
CA GLU A 96 -0.56 -1.32 21.82
C GLU A 96 -1.37 -1.30 20.51
N LEU A 97 -1.50 -2.45 19.84
CA LEU A 97 -2.21 -2.53 18.57
C LEU A 97 -3.73 -2.35 18.74
N ALA A 98 -4.30 -2.73 19.88
CA ALA A 98 -5.70 -2.45 20.20
C ALA A 98 -5.94 -0.92 20.30
N ARG A 99 -5.02 -0.18 20.91
CA ARG A 99 -5.08 1.29 20.96
C ARG A 99 -4.88 1.91 19.59
N VAL A 100 -3.95 1.41 18.78
CA VAL A 100 -3.78 1.87 17.38
C VAL A 100 -5.06 1.64 16.57
N LYS A 101 -5.67 0.45 16.66
CA LYS A 101 -6.96 0.13 16.02
C LYS A 101 -8.04 1.14 16.43
N ASN A 102 -8.21 1.37 17.73
CA ASN A 102 -9.20 2.33 18.25
C ASN A 102 -8.95 3.77 17.79
N ASN A 103 -7.69 4.17 17.64
CA ASN A 103 -7.31 5.49 17.15
C ASN A 103 -7.53 5.68 15.63
N LEU A 104 -7.81 4.60 14.90
CA LEU A 104 -8.06 4.63 13.45
C LEU A 104 -9.55 4.49 13.08
N LEU A 105 -10.38 3.98 13.99
CA LEU A 105 -11.80 3.73 13.74
C LEU A 105 -12.55 5.01 13.33
N ILE A 106 -13.41 4.85 12.32
CA ILE A 106 -14.39 5.85 11.90
C ILE A 106 -15.73 5.49 12.51
N ASP A 107 -16.27 6.41 13.31
CA ASP A 107 -17.63 6.29 13.86
C ASP A 107 -18.70 6.66 12.81
N TYR A 108 -19.59 5.73 12.49
CA TYR A 108 -20.75 5.94 11.62
C TYR A 108 -22.06 6.03 12.43
N ASN A 109 -21.99 6.37 13.72
CA ASN A 109 -23.12 6.48 14.62
C ASN A 109 -23.88 5.15 14.74
N GLU A 110 -25.15 5.12 14.28
CA GLU A 110 -26.01 3.93 14.33
C GLU A 110 -25.44 2.73 13.56
N PHE A 111 -24.57 2.97 12.56
CA PHE A 111 -23.93 1.90 11.78
C PHE A 111 -22.63 1.39 12.42
N GLY A 112 -22.27 1.88 13.61
CA GLY A 112 -21.11 1.43 14.37
C GLY A 112 -19.77 1.98 13.89
N LYS A 113 -18.68 1.35 14.34
CA LYS A 113 -17.31 1.79 14.08
C LYS A 113 -16.62 0.88 13.08
N HIS A 114 -16.07 1.48 12.03
CA HIS A 114 -15.44 0.76 10.93
C HIS A 114 -13.98 1.17 10.76
N LEU A 115 -13.14 0.20 10.40
CA LEU A 115 -11.77 0.49 10.00
C LEU A 115 -11.74 0.99 8.55
N PRO A 116 -10.95 2.03 8.24
CA PRO A 116 -10.58 2.37 6.87
C PRO A 116 -9.84 1.22 6.18
N ASP A 117 -10.08 1.05 4.88
CA ASP A 117 -9.30 0.15 4.03
C ASP A 117 -7.97 0.83 3.66
N VAL A 118 -6.92 0.49 4.41
CA VAL A 118 -5.56 0.99 4.29
C VAL A 118 -4.57 -0.17 4.40
N ASP A 119 -3.47 -0.08 3.67
CA ASP A 119 -2.50 -1.18 3.59
C ASP A 119 -1.49 -1.13 4.74
N LEU A 120 -0.98 0.07 5.05
CA LEU A 120 -0.01 0.28 6.13
C LEU A 120 -0.40 1.45 7.03
N ILE A 121 0.00 1.36 8.29
CA ILE A 121 -0.26 2.36 9.32
C ILE A 121 1.07 2.71 9.98
N ILE A 122 1.41 4.00 9.99
CA ILE A 122 2.62 4.54 10.62
C ILE A 122 2.21 5.29 11.88
N TYR A 123 2.74 4.88 13.02
CA TYR A 123 2.34 5.39 14.32
C TYR A 123 3.51 5.53 15.30
N SER A 124 3.31 6.34 16.34
CA SER A 124 4.25 6.47 17.46
C SER A 124 4.00 5.35 18.47
N PRO A 125 4.95 4.43 18.73
CA PRO A 125 4.73 3.33 19.68
C PRO A 125 4.52 3.83 21.12
N LYS A 126 5.14 4.95 21.50
CA LYS A 126 5.02 5.53 22.85
C LYS A 126 3.60 6.02 23.16
N THR A 127 2.91 6.59 22.16
CA THR A 127 1.61 7.25 22.34
C THR A 127 0.45 6.51 21.66
N CYS A 128 0.76 5.54 20.79
CA CYS A 128 -0.17 4.92 19.85
C CYS A 128 -0.86 5.92 18.90
N ARG A 129 -0.33 7.16 18.79
CA ARG A 129 -0.85 8.17 17.86
C ARG A 129 -0.45 7.80 16.44
N ILE A 130 -1.42 7.80 15.53
CA ILE A 130 -1.19 7.53 14.10
C ILE A 130 -0.77 8.84 13.42
N LEU A 131 0.29 8.79 12.64
CA LEU A 131 0.78 9.94 11.87
C LEU A 131 0.29 9.87 10.43
N ALA A 132 0.40 8.68 9.83
CA ALA A 132 0.01 8.45 8.46
C ALA A 132 -0.52 7.04 8.24
N VAL A 133 -1.34 6.91 7.21
CA VAL A 133 -1.73 5.64 6.61
C VAL A 133 -1.31 5.63 5.15
N VAL A 134 -0.93 4.46 4.65
CA VAL A 134 -0.50 4.26 3.27
C VAL A 134 -1.52 3.36 2.59
N SER A 135 -2.02 3.81 1.45
CA SER A 135 -2.77 2.98 0.51
C SER A 135 -1.92 2.77 -0.74
N SER A 136 -1.93 1.56 -1.27
CA SER A 136 -1.15 1.15 -2.40
C SER A 136 -2.01 0.46 -3.43
N LYS A 137 -1.81 0.83 -4.69
CA LYS A 137 -2.53 0.19 -5.80
C LYS A 137 -1.59 0.08 -6.98
N VAL A 138 -1.48 -1.12 -7.54
CA VAL A 138 -0.69 -1.35 -8.75
C VAL A 138 -1.23 -0.54 -9.94
N THR A 139 -2.56 -0.54 -10.07
CA THR A 139 -3.33 0.21 -11.07
C THR A 139 -4.39 1.00 -10.33
N LEU A 140 -4.59 2.27 -10.70
CA LEU A 140 -5.52 3.15 -10.00
C LEU A 140 -6.97 2.80 -10.37
N ARG A 141 -7.27 2.85 -11.67
CA ARG A 141 -8.63 2.73 -12.24
C ARG A 141 -9.67 3.50 -11.41
N GLU A 142 -10.90 3.00 -11.31
CA GLU A 142 -11.95 3.52 -10.41
C GLU A 142 -11.64 3.30 -8.92
N ARG A 143 -10.80 2.30 -8.61
CA ARG A 143 -10.51 1.87 -7.23
C ARG A 143 -9.83 2.96 -6.39
N ILE A 144 -9.20 3.94 -7.04
CA ILE A 144 -8.58 5.06 -6.33
C ILE A 144 -9.57 5.95 -5.59
N ALA A 145 -10.84 5.95 -6.01
CA ALA A 145 -11.91 6.64 -5.30
C ALA A 145 -12.06 6.16 -3.84
N GLN A 146 -11.73 4.89 -3.55
CA GLN A 146 -11.76 4.36 -2.20
C GLN A 146 -10.70 5.00 -1.29
N THR A 147 -9.50 5.26 -1.81
CA THR A 147 -8.44 5.95 -1.06
C THR A 147 -8.85 7.39 -0.76
N GLY A 148 -9.41 8.11 -1.75
CA GLY A 148 -9.96 9.46 -1.55
C GLY A 148 -11.11 9.48 -0.55
N TYR A 149 -12.05 8.52 -0.64
CA TYR A 149 -13.15 8.37 0.31
C TYR A 149 -12.66 8.26 1.75
N TRP A 150 -11.67 7.39 2.02
CA TRP A 150 -11.14 7.24 3.36
C TRP A 150 -10.43 8.49 3.87
N LYS A 151 -9.72 9.22 3.00
CA LYS A 151 -9.14 10.50 3.41
C LYS A 151 -10.21 11.50 3.84
N ILE A 152 -11.29 11.62 3.08
CA ILE A 152 -12.42 12.49 3.43
C ILE A 152 -13.01 12.05 4.78
N LYS A 153 -13.27 10.76 4.99
CA LYS A 153 -13.81 10.24 6.26
C LYS A 153 -12.90 10.52 7.46
N LEU A 154 -11.59 10.28 7.32
CA LEU A 154 -10.60 10.61 8.35
C LEU A 154 -10.60 12.13 8.63
N SER A 155 -10.71 12.97 7.60
CA SER A 155 -10.68 14.44 7.77
C SER A 155 -11.87 14.99 8.57
N HIS A 156 -13.01 14.31 8.55
CA HIS A 156 -14.25 14.78 9.18
C HIS A 156 -14.35 14.45 10.68
N GLN A 157 -13.48 13.59 11.23
CA GLN A 157 -13.54 13.26 12.67
C GLN A 157 -12.39 13.90 13.45
N LYS A 158 -12.71 14.48 14.61
CA LYS A 158 -11.74 15.23 15.44
C LYS A 158 -10.52 14.39 15.84
N ASN A 159 -10.73 13.10 16.13
CA ASN A 159 -9.70 12.15 16.53
C ASN A 159 -8.81 11.70 15.37
N THR A 160 -9.27 11.68 14.12
CA THR A 160 -8.52 11.15 12.98
C THR A 160 -8.11 12.19 11.93
N ARG A 161 -8.64 13.43 11.97
CA ARG A 161 -8.38 14.48 10.96
C ARG A 161 -6.91 14.82 10.74
N HIS A 162 -6.07 14.57 11.74
CA HIS A 162 -4.63 14.81 11.70
C HIS A 162 -3.86 13.75 10.90
N ILE A 163 -4.45 12.58 10.67
CA ILE A 163 -3.83 11.45 9.97
C ILE A 163 -3.63 11.82 8.50
N LYS A 164 -2.39 11.67 8.04
CA LYS A 164 -2.03 11.84 6.63
C LYS A 164 -2.37 10.58 5.84
N VAL A 165 -3.02 10.72 4.70
CA VAL A 165 -3.27 9.59 3.79
C VAL A 165 -2.31 9.70 2.62
N LEU A 166 -1.36 8.77 2.55
CA LEU A 166 -0.37 8.69 1.49
C LEU A 166 -0.78 7.61 0.50
N PHE A 167 -0.57 7.87 -0.78
CA PHE A 167 -0.84 6.92 -1.85
C PHE A 167 0.44 6.52 -2.56
N VAL A 168 0.64 5.22 -2.77
CA VAL A 168 1.85 4.68 -3.41
C VAL A 168 1.48 3.74 -4.56
N THR A 169 2.16 3.88 -5.69
CA THR A 169 1.83 3.09 -6.88
C THR A 169 3.01 2.88 -7.82
N PRO A 170 3.15 1.74 -8.49
CA PRO A 170 4.00 1.61 -9.67
C PRO A 170 3.39 2.23 -10.95
N ASP A 171 2.14 2.72 -10.91
CA ASP A 171 1.41 3.38 -12.00
C ASP A 171 1.33 2.56 -13.31
N GLU A 172 1.04 1.26 -13.23
CA GLU A 172 1.05 0.39 -14.41
C GLU A 172 0.02 0.77 -15.49
N ASP A 173 -1.09 1.43 -15.12
CA ASP A 173 -2.11 1.92 -16.06
C ASP A 173 -1.83 3.33 -16.58
N LYS A 174 -0.64 3.87 -16.25
CA LYS A 174 -0.12 5.16 -16.69
C LYS A 174 -1.10 6.29 -16.41
N THR A 175 -1.74 6.27 -15.25
CA THR A 175 -2.72 7.28 -14.85
C THR A 175 -2.02 8.55 -14.37
N LEU A 176 -0.83 8.43 -13.79
CA LEU A 176 -0.06 9.54 -13.23
C LEU A 176 1.06 9.99 -14.18
N SER A 177 1.73 9.04 -14.82
CA SER A 177 2.80 9.28 -15.80
C SER A 177 2.29 9.93 -17.09
N LYS A 178 1.06 9.64 -17.54
CA LYS A 178 0.43 10.37 -18.66
C LYS A 178 -0.39 11.54 -18.14
N LYS A 179 0.09 12.75 -18.41
CA LYS A 179 -0.57 13.98 -17.96
C LYS A 179 -1.78 14.36 -18.81
N GLU A 180 -1.74 14.09 -20.12
CA GLU A 180 -2.79 14.48 -21.05
C GLU A 180 -3.36 13.29 -21.85
N PRO A 181 -4.70 13.17 -21.98
CA PRO A 181 -5.69 13.93 -21.23
C PRO A 181 -5.68 13.56 -19.74
N THR A 182 -5.90 14.53 -18.86
CA THR A 182 -5.98 14.27 -17.42
C THR A 182 -7.13 13.30 -17.10
N LYS A 183 -6.81 12.16 -16.47
CA LYS A 183 -7.80 11.18 -16.03
C LYS A 183 -8.34 11.53 -14.64
N LYS A 184 -9.62 11.20 -14.38
CA LYS A 184 -10.26 11.37 -13.06
C LYS A 184 -9.43 10.79 -11.89
N GLY A 185 -8.79 9.64 -12.10
CA GLY A 185 -7.96 9.01 -11.08
C GLY A 185 -6.77 9.86 -10.64
N ARG A 186 -6.20 10.65 -11.55
CA ARG A 186 -5.12 11.59 -11.26
C ARG A 186 -5.59 12.74 -10.37
N ALA A 187 -6.73 13.34 -10.73
CA ALA A 187 -7.34 14.39 -9.93
C ALA A 187 -7.54 13.92 -8.47
N ILE A 188 -8.18 12.77 -8.26
CA ILE A 188 -8.43 12.22 -6.91
C ILE A 188 -7.12 12.07 -6.12
N VAL A 189 -6.05 11.53 -6.71
CA VAL A 189 -4.81 11.34 -5.94
C VAL A 189 -4.07 12.63 -5.64
N GLU A 190 -4.08 13.59 -6.57
CA GLU A 190 -3.37 14.86 -6.41
C GLU A 190 -4.15 15.85 -5.52
N THR A 191 -5.48 15.78 -5.50
CA THR A 191 -6.32 16.70 -4.71
C THR A 191 -6.82 16.12 -3.39
N ASP A 192 -7.15 14.82 -3.35
CA ASP A 192 -7.88 14.21 -2.24
C ASP A 192 -7.00 13.33 -1.35
N THR A 193 -5.67 13.30 -1.59
CA THR A 193 -4.70 12.65 -0.70
C THR A 193 -3.67 13.65 -0.16
N ASN A 194 -2.87 13.24 0.83
CA ASN A 194 -1.82 14.10 1.38
C ASN A 194 -0.48 13.97 0.66
N GLY A 195 -0.33 13.00 -0.24
CA GLY A 195 0.89 12.77 -0.99
C GLY A 195 0.76 11.51 -1.84
N THR A 196 1.25 11.60 -3.08
CA THR A 196 1.27 10.50 -4.03
C THR A 196 2.69 10.22 -4.48
N TYR A 197 3.10 8.96 -4.39
CA TYR A 197 4.46 8.52 -4.71
C TYR A 197 4.43 7.44 -5.78
N VAL A 198 5.16 7.67 -6.86
CA VAL A 198 5.29 6.69 -7.95
C VAL A 198 6.61 5.95 -7.84
N MET A 199 6.53 4.62 -7.83
CA MET A 199 7.68 3.71 -7.71
C MET A 199 8.15 3.23 -9.08
N SER A 200 8.46 4.20 -9.94
CA SER A 200 8.91 3.98 -11.31
C SER A 200 9.88 5.09 -11.69
N GLU A 201 10.93 4.78 -12.46
CA GLU A 201 11.82 5.78 -13.06
C GLU A 201 11.16 6.59 -14.17
N SER A 202 10.02 6.13 -14.69
CA SER A 202 9.37 6.71 -15.87
C SER A 202 8.47 7.92 -15.58
N VAL A 203 8.56 8.53 -14.39
CA VAL A 203 7.68 9.64 -13.93
C VAL A 203 8.48 10.87 -13.54
#